data_AF-A0A951ZMC7-F1
#
_entry.id   AF-A0A951ZMC7-F1
#
_cell.length_a   1.000
_cell.length_b   1.000
_cell.length_c   1.000
_cell.angle_alpha   90.00
_cell.angle_beta   90.00
_cell.angle_gamma   90.00
#
_symmetry.space_group_name_H-M   'P 1'
#
loop_
_entity.id
_entity.type
_entity.pdbx_description
1 polymer ?
#
loop_
_entity_poly.entity_id
_entity_poly.type
_entity_poly.pdbx_seq_one_letter_code
_entity_poly.pdbx_strand_id
1 'polypeptide(L)'
;MIDKRIRLAQLNRMIILILLVSALTSSFSSCSDNEIGPLSQLSFSRDTVLFDTVFTQMGSHTEAFLIRNTGSQPVQISRVYLGGASASSYRFNINGYPGGTNNMVEDIEIEGNDSMYVFVEVTIDPNNGTAPLIYEDSLVVEVGNAYKRAMLVSFGQDAIYFYPTDTLSGSNIPYSIIPCDMVWTAEKPYVIVGWAVVDSDCKLTIQP
;
A
#
# COMPACT_ATOMS: atom_id res chain seq x y z
N MET A 1 9.44 41.75 71.07
CA MET A 1 9.28 40.27 71.13
C MET A 1 8.20 39.73 70.18
N ILE A 2 7.17 40.51 69.84
CA ILE A 2 6.03 40.12 68.98
C ILE A 2 6.42 40.00 67.49
N ASP A 3 7.26 40.90 66.99
CA ASP A 3 7.67 40.95 65.57
C ASP A 3 8.45 39.70 65.10
N LYS A 4 9.30 39.12 65.97
CA LYS A 4 10.01 37.85 65.67
C LYS A 4 9.06 36.66 65.52
N ARG A 5 7.96 36.60 66.30
CA ARG A 5 6.98 35.50 66.22
C ARG A 5 6.14 35.56 64.94
N ILE A 6 5.84 36.76 64.46
CA ILE A 6 5.12 36.98 63.19
C ILE A 6 6.01 36.58 62.00
N ARG A 7 7.28 36.99 62.00
CA ARG A 7 8.24 36.60 60.94
C ARG A 7 8.49 35.08 60.90
N LEU A 8 8.56 34.42 62.06
CA LEU A 8 8.66 32.95 62.13
C LEU A 8 7.41 32.25 61.57
N ALA A 9 6.20 32.75 61.88
CA ALA A 9 4.96 32.16 61.37
C ALA A 9 4.81 32.35 59.85
N GLN A 10 5.24 33.50 59.31
CA GLN A 10 5.25 33.74 57.87
C GLN A 10 6.30 32.88 57.14
N LEU A 11 7.49 32.69 57.74
CA LEU A 11 8.51 31.80 57.20
C LEU A 11 8.01 30.34 57.17
N ASN A 12 7.34 29.87 58.22
CA ASN A 12 6.76 28.52 58.26
C ASN A 12 5.66 28.31 57.20
N ARG A 13 4.80 29.32 56.99
CA ARG A 13 3.78 29.28 55.92
C ARG A 13 4.41 29.24 54.52
N MET A 14 5.50 29.99 54.32
CA MET A 14 6.23 29.99 53.04
C MET A 14 6.91 28.65 52.78
N ILE A 15 7.50 28.03 53.81
CA ILE A 15 8.09 26.68 53.73
C ILE A 15 7.02 25.62 53.41
N ILE A 16 5.87 25.68 54.07
CA ILE A 16 4.76 24.75 53.81
C ILE A 16 4.27 24.90 52.35
N LEU A 17 4.16 26.14 51.85
CA LEU A 17 3.75 26.39 50.47
C LEU A 17 4.76 25.83 49.45
N ILE A 18 6.06 26.00 49.70
CA ILE A 18 7.14 25.47 48.84
C ILE A 18 7.13 23.94 48.81
N LEU A 19 6.90 23.29 49.96
CA LEU A 19 6.79 21.83 50.05
C LEU A 19 5.56 21.29 49.30
N LEU A 20 4.42 22.00 49.37
CA LEU A 20 3.20 21.62 48.66
C LEU A 20 3.34 21.75 47.13
N VAL A 21 4.03 22.79 46.66
CA VAL A 21 4.34 22.98 45.23
C VAL A 21 5.34 21.92 44.74
N SER A 22 6.36 21.59 45.54
CA SER A 22 7.32 20.51 45.24
C SER A 22 6.67 19.12 45.18
N ALA A 23 5.68 18.85 46.04
CA ALA A 23 4.92 17.60 46.01
C ALA A 23 4.00 17.53 44.78
N LEU A 24 3.47 18.67 44.33
CA LEU A 24 2.62 18.73 43.14
C LEU A 24 3.43 18.56 41.84
N THR A 25 4.68 19.06 41.79
CA THR A 25 5.53 18.93 40.59
C THR A 25 6.18 17.56 40.43
N SER A 26 6.29 16.77 41.51
CA SER A 26 6.85 15.40 41.45
C SER A 26 5.87 14.36 40.88
N SER A 27 4.59 14.70 40.73
CA SER A 27 3.57 13.82 40.14
C SER A 27 3.56 13.81 38.60
N PHE A 28 4.43 14.58 37.94
CA PHE A 28 4.52 14.66 36.47
C PHE A 28 5.75 13.94 35.87
N SER A 29 6.44 13.08 36.62
CA SER A 29 7.44 12.18 36.01
C SER A 29 6.75 11.04 35.27
N SER A 30 6.24 11.34 34.07
CA SER A 30 5.86 10.34 33.08
C SER A 30 7.14 9.79 32.46
N CYS A 31 7.64 8.69 33.02
CA CYS A 31 8.68 7.89 32.38
C CYS A 31 7.98 7.02 31.32
N SER A 32 7.96 7.47 30.07
CA SER A 32 7.65 6.56 28.97
C SER A 32 8.93 5.77 28.70
N ASP A 33 9.00 4.54 29.19
CA ASP A 33 9.95 3.59 28.64
C ASP A 33 9.55 3.41 27.18
N ASN A 34 10.35 3.99 26.26
CA ASN A 34 10.17 3.85 24.82
C ASN A 34 10.60 2.43 24.42
N GLU A 35 9.88 1.42 24.91
CA GLU A 35 10.10 0.04 24.53
C GLU A 35 9.63 -0.17 23.09
N ILE A 36 10.53 -0.64 22.22
CA ILE A 36 10.18 -1.00 20.85
C ILE A 36 9.67 -2.44 20.82
N GLY A 37 8.51 -2.62 20.21
CA GLY A 37 7.86 -3.90 20.06
C GLY A 37 8.53 -4.83 19.04
N PRO A 38 8.51 -6.17 19.26
CA PRO A 38 8.97 -7.13 18.26
C PRO A 38 8.01 -7.31 17.07
N LEU A 39 8.53 -7.87 15.98
CA LEU A 39 7.77 -8.31 14.79
C LEU A 39 6.56 -9.19 15.09
N SER A 40 6.57 -9.94 16.20
CA SER A 40 5.45 -10.80 16.58
C SER A 40 4.15 -10.04 16.80
N GLN A 41 4.22 -8.74 17.14
CA GLN A 41 3.05 -7.86 17.25
C GLN A 41 2.45 -7.48 15.88
N LEU A 42 3.22 -7.62 14.80
CA LEU A 42 2.73 -7.29 13.47
C LEU A 42 1.94 -8.45 12.85
N SER A 43 0.80 -8.14 12.24
CA SER A 43 -0.03 -9.08 11.50
C SER A 43 -0.52 -8.47 10.19
N PHE A 44 -0.64 -9.29 9.15
CA PHE A 44 -1.31 -8.89 7.92
C PHE A 44 -2.80 -9.15 8.03
N SER A 45 -3.63 -8.27 7.47
CA SER A 45 -5.07 -8.53 7.38
C SER A 45 -5.44 -9.62 6.38
N ARG A 46 -4.52 -9.96 5.47
CA ARG A 46 -4.61 -11.02 4.48
C ARG A 46 -3.25 -11.70 4.39
N ASP A 47 -3.25 -13.01 4.35
CA ASP A 47 -2.05 -13.83 4.11
C ASP A 47 -1.69 -13.87 2.63
N THR A 48 -2.71 -13.85 1.75
CA THR A 48 -2.57 -13.82 0.30
C THR A 48 -3.45 -12.73 -0.31
N VAL A 49 -2.87 -11.93 -1.21
CA VAL A 49 -3.57 -10.95 -2.04
C VAL A 49 -3.65 -11.52 -3.45
N LEU A 50 -4.86 -11.86 -3.86
CA LEU A 50 -5.15 -12.42 -5.17
C LEU A 50 -5.63 -11.33 -6.10
N PHE A 51 -5.01 -11.23 -7.28
CA PHE A 51 -5.51 -10.47 -8.40
C PHE A 51 -6.17 -11.44 -9.38
N ASP A 52 -7.35 -11.08 -9.88
CA ASP A 52 -8.00 -11.82 -10.96
C ASP A 52 -7.19 -11.67 -12.27
N THR A 53 -7.76 -12.09 -13.39
CA THR A 53 -7.12 -12.04 -14.71
C THR A 53 -6.69 -10.62 -15.05
N VAL A 54 -5.37 -10.40 -15.12
CA VAL A 54 -4.74 -9.14 -15.49
C VAL A 54 -4.28 -9.24 -16.93
N PHE A 55 -4.73 -8.32 -17.78
CA PHE A 55 -4.24 -8.26 -19.16
C PHE A 55 -2.88 -7.59 -19.22
N THR A 56 -1.91 -8.22 -19.88
CA THR A 56 -0.53 -7.72 -19.96
C THR A 56 -0.46 -6.33 -20.59
N GLN A 57 0.48 -5.46 -20.21
CA GLN A 57 0.57 -4.04 -20.59
C GLN A 57 -0.44 -3.13 -19.90
N MET A 58 -1.63 -3.63 -19.54
CA MET A 58 -2.53 -2.91 -18.64
C MET A 58 -2.18 -3.21 -17.19
N GLY A 59 -2.06 -2.15 -16.38
CA GLY A 59 -2.00 -2.32 -14.94
C GLY A 59 -3.30 -2.96 -14.41
N SER A 60 -3.19 -3.69 -13.30
CA SER A 60 -4.35 -4.23 -12.60
C SER A 60 -5.14 -3.13 -11.88
N HIS A 61 -6.30 -3.51 -11.32
CA HIS A 61 -6.86 -2.74 -10.21
C HIS A 61 -5.89 -2.69 -9.02
N THR A 62 -6.05 -1.70 -8.15
CA THR A 62 -5.30 -1.62 -6.90
C THR A 62 -6.00 -2.44 -5.82
N GLU A 63 -5.27 -3.39 -5.23
CA GLU A 63 -5.70 -4.09 -4.02
C GLU A 63 -5.18 -3.38 -2.77
N ALA A 64 -5.95 -3.45 -1.68
CA ALA A 64 -5.57 -2.86 -0.40
C ALA A 64 -5.70 -3.87 0.74
N PHE A 65 -4.71 -3.87 1.63
CA PHE A 65 -4.73 -4.63 2.87
C PHE A 65 -3.96 -3.89 3.97
N LEU A 66 -4.03 -4.39 5.20
CA LEU A 66 -3.45 -3.74 6.37
C LEU A 66 -2.28 -4.54 6.93
N ILE A 67 -1.24 -3.82 7.35
CA ILE A 67 -0.27 -4.28 8.36
C ILE A 67 -0.74 -3.71 9.69
N ARG A 68 -1.03 -4.56 10.68
CA ARG A 68 -1.52 -4.15 11.99
C ARG A 68 -0.50 -4.42 13.07
N ASN A 69 -0.29 -3.46 13.95
CA ASN A 69 0.37 -3.67 15.22
C ASN A 69 -0.68 -4.04 16.27
N THR A 70 -0.73 -5.31 16.67
CA THR A 70 -1.74 -5.82 17.62
C THR A 70 -1.31 -5.71 19.07
N GLY A 71 -0.12 -5.19 19.36
CA GLY A 71 0.30 -4.94 20.74
C GLY A 71 0.41 -3.45 21.02
N SER A 72 0.74 -3.13 22.28
CA SER A 72 0.64 -1.78 22.82
C SER A 72 1.87 -0.91 22.61
N GLN A 73 2.99 -1.50 22.16
CA GLN A 73 4.25 -0.78 21.95
C GLN A 73 4.44 -0.45 20.47
N PRO A 74 5.03 0.71 20.14
CA PRO A 74 5.38 1.02 18.75
C PRO A 74 6.38 0.00 18.22
N VAL A 75 6.32 -0.31 16.92
CA VAL A 75 7.25 -1.21 16.25
C VAL A 75 8.02 -0.43 15.20
N GLN A 76 9.36 -0.47 15.28
CA GLN A 76 10.25 0.07 14.25
C GLN A 76 10.46 -1.00 13.17
N ILE A 77 9.84 -0.81 12.01
CA ILE A 77 10.04 -1.63 10.82
C ILE A 77 11.32 -1.17 10.13
N SER A 78 12.30 -2.07 10.03
CA SER A 78 13.56 -1.81 9.34
C SER A 78 13.31 -1.57 7.85
N ARG A 79 12.48 -2.42 7.22
CA ARG A 79 12.05 -2.22 5.84
C ARG A 79 10.81 -3.02 5.47
N VAL A 80 10.10 -2.50 4.48
CA VAL A 80 9.03 -3.18 3.73
C VAL A 80 9.45 -3.24 2.28
N TYR A 81 9.42 -4.42 1.66
CA TYR A 81 9.91 -4.59 0.28
C TYR A 81 9.22 -5.73 -0.46
N LEU A 82 9.33 -5.74 -1.78
CA LEU A 82 8.89 -6.86 -2.61
C LEU A 82 10.00 -7.91 -2.75
N GLY A 83 9.64 -9.19 -2.66
CA GLY A 83 10.58 -10.31 -2.75
C GLY A 83 11.33 -10.36 -4.09
N GLY A 84 10.65 -10.01 -5.19
CA GLY A 84 11.24 -9.86 -6.52
C GLY A 84 12.09 -8.59 -6.70
N ALA A 85 12.14 -7.69 -5.71
CA ALA A 85 12.84 -6.42 -5.74
C ALA A 85 12.55 -5.64 -7.04
N SER A 86 13.58 -5.15 -7.73
CA SER A 86 13.43 -4.40 -8.99
C SER A 86 12.93 -5.23 -10.18
N ALA A 87 12.92 -6.56 -10.08
CA ALA A 87 12.39 -7.46 -11.10
C ALA A 87 10.91 -7.81 -10.87
N SER A 88 10.30 -7.33 -9.79
CA SER A 88 8.89 -7.56 -9.49
C SER A 88 7.98 -6.89 -10.52
N SER A 89 6.97 -7.62 -10.99
CA SER A 89 5.85 -7.05 -11.74
C SER A 89 4.86 -6.29 -10.85
N TYR A 90 5.02 -6.42 -9.52
CA TYR A 90 4.22 -5.71 -8.54
C TYR A 90 4.89 -4.39 -8.17
N ARG A 91 4.06 -3.44 -7.76
CA ARG A 91 4.47 -2.19 -7.10
C ARG A 91 3.54 -1.95 -5.93
N PHE A 92 4.06 -1.29 -4.90
CA PHE A 92 3.30 -1.01 -3.70
C PHE A 92 3.52 0.41 -3.18
N ASN A 93 2.54 0.84 -2.39
CA ASN A 93 2.60 2.02 -1.55
C ASN A 93 2.16 1.63 -0.14
N ILE A 94 2.85 2.11 0.89
CA ILE A 94 2.49 1.90 2.29
C ILE A 94 2.28 3.26 2.96
N ASN A 95 1.07 3.54 3.45
CA ASN A 95 0.72 4.80 4.12
C ASN A 95 1.20 6.08 3.41
N GLY A 96 1.19 6.10 2.08
CA GLY A 96 1.65 7.23 1.27
C GLY A 96 3.12 7.14 0.85
N TYR A 97 3.91 6.23 1.40
CA TYR A 97 5.30 5.99 1.00
C TYR A 97 5.35 4.97 -0.15
N PRO A 98 5.73 5.38 -1.38
CA PRO A 98 5.87 4.45 -2.50
C PRO A 98 7.16 3.62 -2.35
N GLY A 99 7.14 2.35 -2.77
CA GLY A 99 8.34 1.51 -2.80
C GLY A 99 9.44 2.01 -3.75
N GLY A 100 9.13 2.94 -4.66
CA GLY A 100 10.09 3.53 -5.59
C GLY A 100 10.75 2.49 -6.52
N THR A 101 11.89 2.86 -7.12
CA THR A 101 12.60 2.02 -8.10
C THR A 101 13.12 0.70 -7.51
N ASN A 102 13.40 0.68 -6.21
CA ASN A 102 13.92 -0.50 -5.53
C ASN A 102 12.82 -1.39 -4.94
N ASN A 103 11.55 -0.99 -5.08
CA ASN A 103 10.41 -1.66 -4.44
C ASN A 103 10.65 -1.90 -2.95
N MET A 104 11.06 -0.84 -2.24
CA MET A 104 11.42 -0.88 -0.83
C MET A 104 11.15 0.47 -0.15
N VAL A 105 10.68 0.42 1.09
CA VAL A 105 10.58 1.56 2.02
C VAL A 105 11.26 1.16 3.33
N GLU A 106 12.10 2.02 3.87
CA GLU A 106 12.91 1.76 5.07
C GLU A 106 12.47 2.65 6.25
N ASP A 107 12.84 2.23 7.45
CA ASP A 107 12.71 3.00 8.69
C ASP A 107 11.31 3.58 8.94
N ILE A 108 10.31 2.70 8.94
CA ILE A 108 8.90 3.05 9.18
C ILE A 108 8.52 2.67 10.62
N GLU A 109 7.92 3.59 11.35
CA GLU A 109 7.33 3.31 12.66
C GLU A 109 5.82 3.06 12.53
N ILE A 110 5.32 2.06 13.26
CA ILE A 110 3.88 1.82 13.44
C ILE A 110 3.55 1.84 14.92
N GLU A 111 2.65 2.74 15.31
CA GLU A 111 2.26 2.92 16.70
C GLU A 111 1.55 1.69 17.29
N GLY A 112 1.57 1.60 18.62
CA GLY A 112 0.84 0.56 19.35
C GLY A 112 -0.65 0.59 19.04
N ASN A 113 -1.25 -0.56 18.77
CA ASN A 113 -2.66 -0.73 18.38
C ASN A 113 -3.08 0.01 17.10
N ASP A 114 -2.12 0.35 16.23
CA ASP A 114 -2.40 1.04 14.96
C ASP A 114 -2.21 0.12 13.74
N SER A 115 -2.48 0.66 12.55
CA SER A 115 -2.39 -0.05 11.27
C SER A 115 -1.90 0.85 10.14
N MET A 116 -1.24 0.23 9.17
CA MET A 116 -0.84 0.87 7.92
C MET A 116 -1.57 0.24 6.74
N TYR A 117 -2.09 1.07 5.85
CA TYR A 117 -2.59 0.64 4.56
C TYR A 117 -1.44 0.33 3.62
N VAL A 118 -1.52 -0.84 2.99
CA VAL A 118 -0.70 -1.22 1.85
C VAL A 118 -1.60 -1.27 0.64
N PHE A 119 -1.25 -0.50 -0.38
CA PHE A 119 -1.82 -0.55 -1.71
C PHE A 119 -0.85 -1.30 -2.63
N VAL A 120 -1.35 -2.28 -3.38
CA VAL A 120 -0.54 -3.07 -4.32
C VAL A 120 -1.26 -3.13 -5.66
N GLU A 121 -0.49 -3.00 -6.72
CA GLU A 121 -0.94 -3.19 -8.09
C GLU A 121 0.12 -3.97 -8.87
N VAL A 122 -0.30 -4.65 -9.93
CA VAL A 122 0.58 -5.44 -10.79
C VAL A 122 0.48 -4.95 -12.22
N THR A 123 1.61 -4.85 -12.90
CA THR A 123 1.68 -4.60 -14.34
C THR A 123 2.56 -5.69 -14.95
N ILE A 124 1.97 -6.50 -15.82
CA ILE A 124 2.63 -7.68 -16.38
C ILE A 124 3.11 -7.37 -17.79
N ASP A 125 4.38 -7.65 -18.07
CA ASP A 125 4.93 -7.54 -19.42
C ASP A 125 4.40 -8.68 -20.31
N PRO A 126 4.01 -8.36 -21.57
CA PRO A 126 3.50 -9.35 -22.51
C PRO A 126 4.55 -10.43 -22.82
N ASN A 127 4.09 -11.67 -22.87
CA ASN A 127 4.96 -12.84 -23.13
C ASN A 127 4.72 -13.47 -24.51
N ASN A 128 3.82 -12.90 -25.31
CA ASN A 128 3.34 -13.36 -26.61
C ASN A 128 2.59 -14.72 -26.59
N GLY A 129 2.37 -15.31 -25.42
CA GLY A 129 1.60 -16.53 -25.23
C GLY A 129 0.10 -16.32 -25.41
N THR A 130 -0.64 -17.43 -25.44
CA THR A 130 -2.12 -17.46 -25.54
C THR A 130 -2.77 -17.95 -24.24
N ALA A 131 -2.05 -18.75 -23.45
CA ALA A 131 -2.51 -19.26 -22.17
C ALA A 131 -2.20 -18.27 -21.03
N PRO A 132 -3.11 -18.13 -20.04
CA PRO A 132 -2.81 -17.40 -18.82
C PRO A 132 -1.63 -18.02 -18.06
N LEU A 133 -0.80 -17.17 -17.45
CA LEU A 133 0.31 -17.58 -16.59
C LEU A 133 0.12 -17.05 -15.17
N ILE A 134 0.65 -17.79 -14.19
CA ILE A 134 0.64 -17.37 -12.79
C ILE A 134 1.89 -16.54 -12.51
N TYR A 135 1.71 -15.37 -11.92
CA TYR A 135 2.79 -14.52 -11.44
C TYR A 135 2.71 -14.40 -9.92
N GLU A 136 3.80 -14.73 -9.24
CA GLU A 136 3.88 -14.75 -7.78
C GLU A 136 4.99 -13.82 -7.28
N ASP A 137 4.69 -13.12 -6.19
CA ASP A 137 5.70 -12.42 -5.40
C ASP A 137 5.23 -12.38 -3.93
N SER A 138 5.92 -11.62 -3.09
CA SER A 138 5.54 -11.38 -1.72
C SER A 138 5.89 -9.96 -1.29
N LEU A 139 5.03 -9.37 -0.47
CA LEU A 139 5.38 -8.19 0.32
C LEU A 139 5.98 -8.67 1.64
N VAL A 140 7.23 -8.27 1.90
CA VAL A 140 7.99 -8.65 3.09
C VAL A 140 8.10 -7.46 4.04
N VAL A 141 7.88 -7.71 5.33
CA VAL A 141 8.10 -6.74 6.43
C VAL A 141 9.21 -7.30 7.32
N GLU A 142 10.24 -6.50 7.53
CA GLU A 142 11.43 -6.87 8.32
C GLU A 142 11.60 -5.94 9.52
N VAL A 143 11.87 -6.52 10.68
CA VAL A 143 12.17 -5.83 11.94
C VAL A 143 13.45 -6.46 12.51
N GLY A 144 14.55 -5.73 12.45
CA GLY A 144 15.87 -6.27 12.78
C GLY A 144 16.23 -7.44 11.85
N ASN A 145 16.43 -8.63 12.41
CA ASN A 145 16.78 -9.85 11.64
C ASN A 145 15.58 -10.78 11.40
N ALA A 146 14.37 -10.39 11.81
CA ALA A 146 13.16 -11.20 11.67
C ALA A 146 12.26 -10.62 10.57
N TYR A 147 11.55 -11.49 9.84
CA TYR A 147 10.66 -11.07 8.77
C TYR A 147 9.33 -11.86 8.75
N LYS A 148 8.30 -11.21 8.21
CA LYS A 148 7.00 -11.81 7.84
C LYS A 148 6.67 -11.41 6.41
N ARG A 149 5.84 -12.21 5.73
CA ARG A 149 5.42 -11.91 4.36
C ARG A 149 3.94 -12.17 4.11
N ALA A 150 3.36 -11.39 3.20
CA ALA A 150 2.09 -11.67 2.56
C ALA A 150 2.34 -12.06 1.10
N MET A 151 1.65 -13.08 0.60
CA MET A 151 1.80 -13.56 -0.76
C MET A 151 1.01 -12.68 -1.73
N LEU A 152 1.57 -12.43 -2.92
CA LEU A 152 0.93 -11.71 -4.02
C LEU A 152 0.82 -12.67 -5.19
N VAL A 153 -0.40 -12.91 -5.70
CA VAL A 153 -0.65 -13.87 -6.77
C VAL A 153 -1.56 -13.25 -7.81
N SER A 154 -1.21 -13.37 -9.09
CA SER A 154 -1.99 -12.87 -10.22
C SER A 154 -1.99 -13.85 -11.40
N PHE A 155 -3.07 -13.81 -12.18
CA PHE A 155 -3.18 -14.55 -13.44
C PHE A 155 -3.01 -13.58 -14.61
N GLY A 156 -1.86 -13.61 -15.28
CA GLY A 156 -1.56 -12.75 -16.41
C GLY A 156 -1.98 -13.38 -17.74
N GLN A 157 -2.71 -12.64 -18.58
CA GLN A 157 -3.07 -13.09 -19.92
C GLN A 157 -2.78 -12.01 -20.97
N ASP A 158 -2.06 -12.40 -22.02
CA ASP A 158 -1.81 -11.53 -23.17
C ASP A 158 -3.12 -11.18 -23.89
N ALA A 159 -3.30 -9.91 -24.26
CA ALA A 159 -4.50 -9.43 -24.96
C ALA A 159 -4.16 -8.64 -26.23
N ILE A 160 -5.14 -8.55 -27.14
CA ILE A 160 -5.09 -7.70 -28.32
C ILE A 160 -5.80 -6.38 -27.99
N TYR A 161 -5.08 -5.27 -28.16
CA TYR A 161 -5.56 -3.94 -27.75
C TYR A 161 -6.05 -3.11 -28.93
N PHE A 162 -7.20 -2.46 -28.73
CA PHE A 162 -7.68 -1.37 -29.59
C PHE A 162 -7.72 -0.08 -28.78
N TYR A 163 -6.73 0.78 -29.03
CA TYR A 163 -6.69 2.12 -28.47
C TYR A 163 -7.33 3.13 -29.43
N PRO A 164 -7.99 4.17 -28.90
CA PRO A 164 -8.62 5.17 -29.74
C PRO A 164 -7.56 5.96 -30.51
N THR A 165 -7.80 6.16 -31.80
CA THR A 165 -6.92 6.94 -32.70
C THR A 165 -7.50 8.31 -33.02
N ASP A 166 -8.79 8.51 -32.78
CA ASP A 166 -9.51 9.75 -33.07
C ASP A 166 -10.61 10.00 -32.02
N THR A 167 -11.22 11.18 -32.04
CA THR A 167 -12.31 11.58 -31.14
C THR A 167 -13.45 12.18 -31.95
N LEU A 168 -14.65 11.65 -31.74
CA LEU A 168 -15.84 12.13 -32.43
C LEU A 168 -16.13 13.59 -32.01
N SER A 169 -15.94 14.49 -32.97
CA SER A 169 -16.13 15.93 -32.77
C SER A 169 -17.57 16.23 -32.34
N GLY A 170 -17.73 16.99 -31.25
CA GLY A 170 -19.03 17.37 -30.68
C GLY A 170 -19.56 16.44 -29.57
N SER A 171 -19.02 15.22 -29.42
CA SER A 171 -19.42 14.29 -28.34
C SER A 171 -18.27 13.87 -27.42
N ASN A 172 -17.02 14.23 -27.74
CA ASN A 172 -15.81 13.81 -27.00
C ASN A 172 -15.71 12.29 -26.79
N ILE A 173 -16.22 11.50 -27.76
CA ILE A 173 -16.18 10.04 -27.70
C ILE A 173 -14.88 9.58 -28.40
N PRO A 174 -13.91 9.01 -27.68
CA PRO A 174 -12.70 8.47 -28.29
C PRO A 174 -13.00 7.16 -29.02
N TYR A 175 -12.54 7.02 -30.26
CA TYR A 175 -12.82 5.86 -31.11
C TYR A 175 -11.64 5.46 -31.98
N SER A 176 -11.67 4.23 -32.48
CA SER A 176 -10.80 3.71 -33.54
C SER A 176 -11.62 2.91 -34.53
N ILE A 177 -11.25 2.94 -35.81
CA ILE A 177 -11.89 2.13 -36.85
C ILE A 177 -11.13 0.80 -36.94
N ILE A 178 -11.83 -0.31 -36.78
CA ILE A 178 -11.26 -1.66 -36.90
C ILE A 178 -10.94 -1.93 -38.38
N PRO A 179 -9.81 -2.59 -38.71
CA PRO A 179 -9.52 -3.03 -40.08
C PRO A 179 -10.69 -3.80 -40.72
N CYS A 180 -10.92 -3.56 -42.01
CA CYS A 180 -11.97 -4.23 -42.77
C CYS A 180 -11.77 -5.75 -42.80
N ASP A 181 -12.86 -6.51 -42.73
CA ASP A 181 -12.88 -7.98 -42.77
C ASP A 181 -12.04 -8.67 -41.67
N MET A 182 -11.80 -7.97 -40.55
CA MET A 182 -11.08 -8.54 -39.41
C MET A 182 -11.85 -9.71 -38.81
N VAL A 183 -11.12 -10.75 -38.42
CA VAL A 183 -11.63 -11.92 -37.71
C VAL A 183 -11.08 -11.92 -36.30
N TRP A 184 -11.96 -11.94 -35.32
CA TRP A 184 -11.63 -12.14 -33.92
C TRP A 184 -11.74 -13.62 -33.57
N THR A 185 -10.68 -14.19 -33.00
CA THR A 185 -10.58 -15.61 -32.63
C THR A 185 -10.59 -15.77 -31.12
N ALA A 186 -10.86 -16.97 -30.62
CA ALA A 186 -10.80 -17.27 -29.19
C ALA A 186 -9.36 -17.44 -28.65
N GLU A 187 -8.32 -17.19 -29.46
CA GLU A 187 -6.91 -17.42 -29.08
C GLU A 187 -6.42 -16.42 -28.03
N LYS A 188 -6.88 -15.16 -28.10
CA LYS A 188 -6.55 -14.11 -27.13
C LYS A 188 -7.77 -13.22 -26.84
N PRO A 189 -7.89 -12.69 -25.62
CA PRO A 189 -8.88 -11.68 -25.30
C PRO A 189 -8.63 -10.39 -26.09
N TYR A 190 -9.72 -9.69 -26.43
CA TYR A 190 -9.69 -8.38 -27.06
C TYR A 190 -10.08 -7.31 -26.05
N VAL A 191 -9.22 -6.30 -25.85
CA VAL A 191 -9.46 -5.18 -24.95
C VAL A 191 -9.69 -3.91 -25.77
N ILE A 192 -10.89 -3.35 -25.65
CA ILE A 192 -11.30 -2.15 -26.36
C ILE A 192 -11.28 -0.97 -25.39
N VAL A 193 -10.44 0.03 -25.69
CA VAL A 193 -10.41 1.29 -24.96
C VAL A 193 -11.16 2.33 -25.77
N GLY A 194 -12.25 2.86 -25.21
CA GLY A 194 -13.17 3.72 -25.96
C GLY A 194 -14.06 2.88 -26.87
N TRP A 195 -14.18 3.30 -28.14
CA TRP A 195 -15.08 2.69 -29.11
C TRP A 195 -14.30 2.05 -30.26
N ALA A 196 -14.64 0.80 -30.60
CA ALA A 196 -14.15 0.13 -31.80
C ALA A 196 -15.26 0.15 -32.85
N VAL A 197 -15.04 0.86 -33.94
CA VAL A 197 -16.04 1.15 -34.99
C VAL A 197 -15.78 0.25 -36.19
N VAL A 198 -16.83 -0.39 -36.68
CA VAL A 198 -16.82 -1.09 -37.96
C VAL A 198 -17.39 -0.14 -39.01
N ASP A 199 -16.62 0.12 -40.07
CA ASP A 199 -17.09 0.96 -41.18
C ASP A 199 -18.31 0.33 -41.86
N SER A 200 -19.16 1.18 -42.44
CA SER A 200 -20.40 0.83 -43.14
C SER A 200 -20.24 -0.21 -44.25
N ASP A 201 -19.10 -0.24 -44.95
CA ASP A 201 -18.80 -1.21 -46.01
C ASP A 201 -17.89 -2.37 -45.53
N CYS A 202 -17.70 -2.50 -44.22
CA CYS A 202 -16.82 -3.50 -43.62
C CYS A 202 -17.57 -4.51 -42.73
N LYS A 203 -16.95 -5.69 -42.54
CA LYS A 203 -17.46 -6.74 -41.67
C LYS A 203 -16.46 -7.09 -40.59
N LEU A 204 -16.93 -7.21 -39.36
CA LEU A 204 -16.21 -7.86 -38.26
C LEU A 204 -16.79 -9.27 -38.07
N THR A 205 -15.94 -10.28 -38.04
CA THR A 205 -16.35 -11.67 -37.75
C THR A 205 -15.80 -12.08 -36.40
N ILE A 206 -16.67 -12.40 -35.44
CA ILE A 206 -16.27 -12.91 -34.13
C ILE A 206 -16.51 -14.41 -34.13
N GLN A 207 -15.44 -15.18 -33.99
CA GLN A 207 -15.51 -16.64 -33.85
C GLN A 207 -15.88 -17.02 -32.42
N PRO A 208 -16.58 -18.15 -32.24
CA PRO A 208 -16.90 -18.68 -30.91
C PRO A 208 -15.66 -19.11 -30.14
#